data_AF-A0A0T9PNS2-F1
#
_entry.id   AF-A0A0T9PNS2-F1
#
_cell.length_a   1.000
_cell.length_b   1.000
_cell.length_c   1.000
_cell.angle_alpha   90.00
_cell.angle_beta   90.00
_cell.angle_gamma   90.00
#
_symmetry.space_group_name_H-M   'P 1'
#
loop_
_entity.id
_entity.type
_entity.pdbx_description
1 polymer ?
#
loop_
_entity_poly.entity_id
_entity_poly.type
_entity_poly.pdbx_seq_one_letter_code
_entity_poly.pdbx_strand_id
1 'polypeptide(L)' 'MAGDWLTQCGLTGQPLTISVMPGQVVIQVQQGNMLV' A
#
# COMPACT_ATOMS: atom_id res chain seq x y z
N MET A 1 -14.35 4.51 9.63
CA MET A 1 -13.46 5.64 10.00
C MET A 1 -12.40 5.80 8.92
N ALA A 2 -11.78 6.96 8.77
CA ALA A 2 -10.70 7.11 7.79
C ALA A 2 -9.56 6.15 8.16
N GLY A 3 -9.31 5.13 7.32
CA GLY A 3 -8.30 4.09 7.57
C GLY A 3 -8.79 2.64 7.42
N ASP A 4 -10.11 2.38 7.48
CA ASP A 4 -10.64 1.00 7.41
C ASP A 4 -10.40 0.33 6.05
N TRP A 5 -10.13 1.12 5.01
CA TRP A 5 -9.87 0.64 3.65
C TRP A 5 -8.67 -0.33 3.58
N LEU A 6 -7.66 -0.16 4.44
CA LEU A 6 -6.54 -1.09 4.52
C LEU A 6 -6.99 -2.49 4.96
N THR A 7 -7.90 -2.55 5.93
CA THR A 7 -8.47 -3.81 6.42
C THR A 7 -9.45 -4.41 5.42
N GLN A 8 -10.31 -3.59 4.80
CA GLN A 8 -11.28 -4.04 3.79
C GLN A 8 -10.61 -4.58 2.53
N CYS A 9 -9.46 -4.01 2.13
CA CYS A 9 -8.68 -4.50 1.01
C CYS A 9 -7.73 -5.66 1.36
N GLY A 10 -7.71 -6.14 2.61
CA GLY A 10 -6.81 -7.22 3.05
C GLY A 10 -5.32 -6.83 3.05
N LEU A 11 -5.02 -5.53 3.12
CA LEU A 11 -3.66 -4.99 3.06
C LEU A 11 -3.02 -4.84 4.45
N THR A 12 -3.79 -5.03 5.52
CA THR A 12 -3.26 -4.99 6.88
C THR A 12 -2.16 -6.03 7.07
N GLY A 13 -1.00 -5.60 7.57
CA GLY A 13 0.16 -6.47 7.81
C GLY A 13 1.02 -6.75 6.57
N GLN A 14 0.61 -6.30 5.38
CA GLN A 14 1.44 -6.38 4.19
C GLN A 14 2.47 -5.24 4.17
N PRO A 15 3.69 -5.48 3.65
CA PRO A 15 4.62 -4.40 3.38
C PRO A 15 4.06 -3.51 2.28
N LEU A 16 3.99 -2.20 2.53
CA LEU A 16 3.46 -1.21 1.60
C LEU A 16 4.55 -0.21 1.21
N THR A 17 4.54 0.22 -0.03
CA THR A 17 5.34 1.34 -0.52
C THR A 17 4.46 2.58 -0.62
N ILE A 18 4.97 3.71 -0.11
CA ILE A 18 4.31 5.01 -0.19
C ILE A 18 5.15 5.93 -1.08
N SER A 19 4.54 6.50 -2.10
CA SER A 19 5.18 7.46 -3.00
C SER A 19 4.38 8.76 -3.00
N VAL A 20 5.09 9.88 -2.83
CA VAL A 20 4.49 11.21 -2.75
C VAL A 20 4.85 11.98 -4.02
N MET A 21 3.83 12.50 -4.70
CA MET A 21 3.92 13.33 -5.89
C MET A 21 3.13 14.63 -5.66
N PRO A 22 3.40 15.71 -6.42
CA PRO A 22 2.60 16.93 -6.33
C PRO A 22 1.11 16.63 -6.53
N GLY A 23 0.29 16.86 -5.50
CA GLY A 23 -1.16 16.62 -5.54
C GLY A 23 -1.60 15.15 -5.40
N GLN A 24 -0.67 14.20 -5.19
CA GLN A 24 -1.01 12.78 -5.13
C GLN A 24 -0.15 12.00 -4.14
N VAL A 25 -0.78 11.12 -3.36
CA VAL A 25 -0.10 10.10 -2.57
C VAL A 25 -0.53 8.74 -3.11
N VAL A 26 0.45 7.93 -3.51
CA VAL A 26 0.23 6.55 -3.98
C VAL A 26 0.65 5.60 -2.88
N ILE A 27 -0.25 4.68 -2.53
CA ILE A 27 0.01 3.59 -1.59
C ILE A 27 -0.20 2.28 -2.36
N GLN A 28 0.83 1.44 -2.38
CA GLN A 28 0.83 0.19 -3.13
C GLN A 28 1.43 -0.94 -2.28
N VAL A 29 1.05 -2.17 -2.57
CA VAL A 29 1.70 -3.34 -1.97
C VAL A 29 3.14 -3.39 -2.46
N GLN A 30 4.08 -3.53 -1.53
CA GLN A 30 5.47 -3.78 -1.89
C GLN A 30 5.54 -5.17 -2.51
N GLN A 31 5.58 -5.22 -3.83
CA GLN A 31 5.96 -6.43 -4.55
C GLN A 31 7.42 -6.69 -4.20
N GLY A 32 7.67 -7.60 -3.25
CA GLY A 32 9.00 -8.18 -3.12
C GLY A 32 9.40 -8.72 -4.48
N ASN A 33 10.65 -8.52 -4.88
CA ASN A 33 11.22 -9.15 -6.07
C ASN A 33 11.09 -10.68 -5.88
N MET A 34 9.94 -11.25 -6.22
CA MET A 34 9.79 -12.70 -6.34
C MET A 34 10.44 -13.06 -7.67
N LEU A 35 11.77 -12.96 -7.67
CA LEU A 35 12.62 -13.65 -8.62
C LEU A 35 12.50 -15.13 -8.25
N VAL A 36 11.56 -15.80 -8.89
CA VAL A 36 11.59 -17.27 -8.98
C VAL A 36 12.58 -17.65 -10.07
#